data_AF-A0A7V5N2N9-F1
#
_entry.id   AF-A0A7V5N2N9-F1
#
_cell.length_a   1.000
_cell.length_b   1.000
_cell.length_c   1.000
_cell.angle_alpha   90.00
_cell.angle_beta   90.00
_cell.angle_gamma   90.00
#
_symmetry.space_group_name_H-M   'P 1'
#
loop_
_entity.id
_entity.type
_entity.pdbx_description
1 polymer ?
#
loop_
_entity_poly.entity_id
_entity_poly.type
_entity_poly.pdbx_seq_one_letter_code
_entity_poly.pdbx_strand_id
1 'polypeptide(L)'
;MNGLKTMVLMVTLTLMLVGFGALLGGRSGMTIALILAFGMNFFSYWFSDKIVLRMYGAQEVSEAEAPELHAMVAELARGAGLPMPRVYIIDEEQPNAFATGRNPEHAAVAVTTGILRILSPSELQGVLAHELAHVRNRDILVGTVAATIAGAISYLAQMAQWAMIFGGRSSDEDEGGGHPI
;
A
#
# COMPACT_ATOMS: atom_id res chain seq x y z
N MET A 1 2.67 -19.50 7.26
CA MET A 1 1.28 -19.58 6.74
C MET A 1 0.75 -18.20 6.32
N ASN A 2 1.47 -17.47 5.48
CA ASN A 2 1.12 -16.07 5.15
C ASN A 2 0.41 -15.93 3.78
N GLY A 3 0.63 -16.86 2.85
CA GLY A 3 -0.10 -16.89 1.57
C GLY A 3 -1.62 -17.07 1.73
N LEU A 4 -2.07 -17.85 2.72
CA LEU A 4 -3.50 -18.01 3.00
C LEU A 4 -4.15 -16.71 3.48
N LYS A 5 -3.46 -15.94 4.34
CA LYS A 5 -3.94 -14.64 4.83
C LYS A 5 -4.05 -13.63 3.69
N THR A 6 -3.03 -13.54 2.84
CA THR A 6 -3.04 -12.68 1.64
C THR A 6 -4.12 -13.10 0.64
N MET A 7 -4.34 -14.40 0.44
CA MET A 7 -5.39 -14.92 -0.44
C MET A 7 -6.78 -14.57 0.10
N VAL A 8 -7.05 -14.86 1.38
CA VAL A 8 -8.33 -14.55 2.04
C VAL A 8 -8.65 -13.07 1.91
N LEU A 9 -7.64 -12.21 2.06
CA LEU A 9 -7.81 -10.79 1.86
C LEU A 9 -8.16 -10.42 0.42
N MET A 10 -7.34 -10.81 -0.56
CA MET A 10 -7.58 -10.44 -1.96
C MET A 10 -8.97 -10.87 -2.40
N VAL A 11 -9.42 -12.04 -1.95
CA VAL A 11 -10.78 -12.54 -2.16
C VAL A 11 -11.80 -11.61 -1.48
N THR A 12 -11.60 -11.24 -0.22
CA THR A 12 -12.51 -10.36 0.53
C THR A 12 -12.66 -8.99 -0.15
N LEU A 13 -11.54 -8.36 -0.53
CA LEU A 13 -11.55 -7.06 -1.21
C LEU A 13 -12.27 -7.14 -2.57
N THR A 14 -12.03 -8.22 -3.32
CA THR A 14 -12.69 -8.48 -4.60
C THR A 14 -14.20 -8.64 -4.42
N LEU A 15 -14.63 -9.41 -3.42
CA LEU A 15 -16.07 -9.59 -3.12
C LEU A 15 -16.74 -8.27 -2.73
N MET A 16 -16.08 -7.42 -1.94
CA MET A 16 -16.60 -6.10 -1.59
C MET A 16 -16.77 -5.19 -2.81
N LEU A 17 -15.75 -5.13 -3.68
CA LEU A 17 -15.78 -4.35 -4.93
C LEU A 17 -16.91 -4.82 -5.86
N VAL A 18 -17.05 -6.13 -6.05
CA VAL A 18 -18.12 -6.72 -6.87
C VAL A 18 -19.49 -6.45 -6.27
N GLY A 19 -19.63 -6.55 -4.94
CA GLY A 19 -20.86 -6.22 -4.22
C GLY A 19 -21.28 -4.76 -4.41
N PHE A 20 -20.34 -3.83 -4.32
CA PHE A 20 -20.59 -2.41 -4.61
C PHE A 20 -20.94 -2.17 -6.08
N GLY A 21 -20.24 -2.83 -7.00
CA GLY A 21 -20.56 -2.79 -8.43
C GLY A 21 -22.00 -3.26 -8.71
N ALA A 22 -22.48 -4.27 -7.97
CA ALA A 22 -23.86 -4.73 -8.04
C ALA A 22 -24.87 -3.67 -7.58
N LEU A 23 -24.59 -2.99 -6.47
CA LEU A 23 -25.48 -1.99 -5.91
C LEU A 23 -25.61 -0.74 -6.80
N LEU A 24 -24.52 -0.33 -7.46
CA LEU A 24 -24.49 0.88 -8.29
C LEU A 24 -24.97 0.67 -9.72
N GLY A 25 -24.68 -0.50 -10.32
CA GLY A 25 -24.88 -0.73 -11.75
C GLY A 25 -25.46 -2.11 -12.10
N GLY A 26 -25.99 -2.83 -11.13
CA GLY A 26 -26.55 -4.17 -11.31
C GLY A 26 -25.52 -5.14 -11.93
N ARG A 27 -25.98 -5.97 -12.87
CA ARG A 27 -25.14 -7.01 -13.48
C ARG A 27 -23.95 -6.45 -14.29
N SER A 28 -24.13 -5.30 -14.93
CA SER A 28 -23.06 -4.63 -15.69
C SER A 28 -22.00 -4.03 -14.75
N GLY A 29 -22.44 -3.37 -13.68
CA GLY A 29 -21.56 -2.84 -12.64
C GLY A 29 -20.75 -3.93 -11.94
N MET A 30 -21.34 -5.11 -11.69
CA MET A 30 -20.61 -6.29 -11.18
C MET A 30 -19.48 -6.74 -12.11
N THR A 31 -19.74 -6.83 -13.42
CA THR A 31 -18.75 -7.31 -14.39
C THR A 31 -17.59 -6.31 -14.51
N ILE A 32 -17.88 -5.01 -14.57
CA ILE A 32 -16.86 -3.96 -14.60
C ILE A 32 -16.03 -3.98 -13.31
N ALA A 33 -16.69 -4.05 -12.14
CA ALA A 33 -16.02 -4.11 -10.85
C ALA A 33 -15.14 -5.35 -10.71
N LEU A 34 -15.57 -6.51 -11.23
CA LEU A 34 -14.77 -7.74 -11.22
C LEU A 34 -13.50 -7.61 -12.06
N ILE A 35 -13.62 -7.08 -13.29
CA ILE A 35 -12.46 -6.86 -14.18
C ILE A 35 -11.48 -5.89 -13.53
N LEU A 36 -11.98 -4.78 -12.98
CA LEU A 36 -11.17 -3.79 -12.28
C LEU A 36 -10.51 -4.36 -11.03
N ALA A 37 -11.23 -5.15 -10.22
CA ALA A 37 -10.68 -5.77 -9.02
C ALA A 37 -9.57 -6.77 -9.36
N PHE A 38 -9.71 -7.57 -10.41
CA PHE A 38 -8.64 -8.46 -10.87
C PHE A 38 -7.43 -7.66 -11.35
N GLY A 39 -7.64 -6.62 -12.17
CA GLY A 39 -6.58 -5.74 -12.64
C GLY A 39 -5.83 -5.06 -11.50
N MET A 40 -6.55 -4.49 -10.54
CA MET A 40 -5.97 -3.82 -9.37
C MET A 40 -5.22 -4.78 -8.46
N ASN A 41 -5.76 -5.97 -8.17
CA ASN A 41 -5.07 -6.96 -7.34
C ASN A 41 -3.78 -7.43 -8.00
N PHE A 42 -3.81 -7.71 -9.30
CA PHE A 42 -2.64 -8.11 -10.05
C PHE A 42 -1.57 -7.00 -10.05
N PHE A 43 -1.97 -5.76 -10.35
CA PHE A 43 -1.07 -4.63 -10.37
C PHE A 43 -0.49 -4.32 -8.99
N SER A 44 -1.33 -4.31 -7.95
CA SER A 44 -0.90 -4.07 -6.57
C SER A 44 0.09 -5.13 -6.08
N TYR A 45 -0.16 -6.41 -6.37
CA TYR A 45 0.77 -7.47 -5.99
C TYR A 45 2.14 -7.38 -6.68
N TRP A 46 2.18 -6.95 -7.95
CA TRP A 46 3.44 -6.88 -8.72
C TRP A 46 4.20 -5.56 -8.60
N PHE A 47 3.52 -4.46 -8.29
CA PHE A 47 4.09 -3.11 -8.35
C PHE A 47 4.00 -2.34 -7.03
N SER A 48 3.40 -2.89 -5.97
CA SER A 48 3.25 -2.22 -4.66
C SER A 48 4.56 -1.67 -4.10
N ASP A 49 5.66 -2.43 -4.19
CA ASP A 49 6.98 -2.00 -3.73
C ASP A 49 7.45 -0.74 -4.47
N LYS A 50 7.35 -0.73 -5.80
CA LYS A 50 7.73 0.41 -6.63
C LYS A 50 6.85 1.63 -6.39
N ILE A 51 5.56 1.42 -6.15
CA ILE A 51 4.61 2.51 -5.87
C ILE A 51 4.97 3.17 -4.54
N VAL A 52 5.14 2.38 -3.48
CA VAL A 52 5.50 2.90 -2.15
C VAL A 52 6.83 3.66 -2.21
N LEU A 53 7.87 3.07 -2.80
CA LEU A 53 9.18 3.72 -2.91
C LEU A 53 9.09 5.06 -3.66
N ARG A 54 8.31 5.13 -4.75
CA ARG A 54 8.08 6.39 -5.47
C ARG A 54 7.28 7.42 -4.68
N MET A 55 6.27 6.98 -3.93
CA MET A 55 5.46 7.89 -3.12
C MET A 55 6.31 8.61 -2.05
N TYR A 56 7.27 7.89 -1.47
CA TYR A 56 8.24 8.45 -0.52
C TYR A 56 9.44 9.14 -1.20
N GLY A 57 9.49 9.23 -2.53
CA GLY A 57 10.63 9.82 -3.23
C GLY A 57 11.96 9.10 -2.98
N ALA A 58 11.91 7.79 -2.69
CA ALA A 58 13.08 7.00 -2.33
C ALA A 58 14.07 6.89 -3.49
N GLN A 59 15.34 7.16 -3.23
CA GLN A 59 16.43 7.10 -4.20
C GLN A 59 17.25 5.84 -3.96
N GLU A 60 17.37 4.99 -4.98
CA GLU A 60 18.22 3.81 -4.89
C GLU A 60 19.67 4.25 -4.82
N VAL A 61 20.40 3.75 -3.83
CA VAL A 61 21.82 4.06 -3.65
C VAL A 61 22.66 2.84 -3.95
N SER A 62 23.78 3.05 -4.61
CA SER A 62 24.81 2.05 -4.86
C SER A 62 25.73 1.87 -3.65
N GLU A 63 26.49 0.77 -3.63
CA GLU A 63 27.51 0.51 -2.61
C GLU A 63 28.58 1.62 -2.57
N ALA A 64 28.85 2.27 -3.71
CA ALA A 64 29.79 3.38 -3.78
C ALA A 64 29.24 4.68 -3.14
N GLU A 65 27.92 4.90 -3.20
CA GLU A 65 27.27 6.09 -2.64
C GLU A 65 27.02 5.97 -1.14
N ALA A 66 26.70 4.77 -0.64
CA ALA A 66 26.41 4.53 0.76
C ALA A 66 27.05 3.22 1.26
N PRO A 67 28.40 3.14 1.31
CA PRO A 67 29.12 1.89 1.60
C PRO A 67 28.81 1.32 2.99
N GLU A 68 28.70 2.17 4.01
CA GLU A 68 28.42 1.73 5.37
C GLU A 68 27.02 1.13 5.49
N LEU A 69 26.02 1.76 4.87
CA LEU A 69 24.64 1.27 4.86
C LEU A 69 24.53 -0.05 4.08
N HIS A 70 25.16 -0.14 2.91
CA HIS A 70 25.22 -1.38 2.14
C HIS A 70 25.88 -2.52 2.91
N ALA A 71 27.02 -2.25 3.56
CA ALA A 71 27.71 -3.24 4.37
C ALA A 71 26.85 -3.74 5.54
N MET A 72 26.15 -2.83 6.23
CA MET A 72 25.23 -3.20 7.31
C MET A 72 24.08 -4.08 6.80
N VAL A 73 23.42 -3.67 5.72
CA VAL A 73 22.31 -4.44 5.12
C VAL A 73 22.80 -5.79 4.61
N ALA A 74 23.98 -5.86 3.98
CA ALA A 74 24.58 -7.09 3.47
C ALA A 74 24.90 -8.08 4.60
N GLU A 75 25.48 -7.60 5.70
CA GLU A 75 25.80 -8.45 6.86
C GLU A 75 24.52 -9.02 7.49
N LEU A 76 23.51 -8.17 7.68
CA LEU A 76 22.22 -8.58 8.24
C LEU A 76 21.47 -9.54 7.32
N ALA A 77 21.44 -9.28 6.01
CA ALA A 77 20.83 -10.16 5.03
C ALA A 77 21.52 -11.53 5.00
N ARG A 78 22.86 -11.54 5.01
CA ARG A 78 23.67 -12.77 5.08
C ARG A 78 23.38 -13.56 6.36
N GLY A 79 23.36 -12.89 7.52
CA GLY A 79 23.03 -13.52 8.81
C GLY A 79 21.60 -14.06 8.87
N ALA A 80 20.67 -13.44 8.15
CA ALA A 80 19.27 -13.87 8.06
C ALA A 80 19.01 -14.93 6.96
N GLY A 81 19.99 -15.25 6.11
CA GLY A 81 19.83 -16.15 4.96
C GLY A 81 18.95 -15.56 3.85
N LEU A 82 18.98 -14.23 3.68
CA LEU A 82 18.23 -13.49 2.67
C LEU A 82 19.14 -13.08 1.50
N PRO A 83 18.61 -12.99 0.28
CA PRO A 83 19.30 -12.31 -0.80
C PRO A 83 19.45 -10.82 -0.46
N MET A 84 20.47 -10.16 -1.02
CA MET A 84 20.73 -8.74 -0.78
C MET A 84 19.55 -7.90 -1.25
N PRO A 85 18.86 -7.17 -0.35
CA PRO A 85 17.79 -6.25 -0.73
C PRO A 85 18.35 -5.03 -1.47
N ARG A 86 17.52 -4.40 -2.31
CA ARG A 86 17.84 -3.06 -2.82
C ARG A 86 17.82 -2.05 -1.68
N VAL A 87 18.75 -1.10 -1.69
CA VAL A 87 18.90 -0.11 -0.62
C VAL A 87 18.52 1.27 -1.14
N TYR A 88 17.67 1.97 -0.39
CA TYR A 88 17.19 3.29 -0.74
C TYR A 88 17.42 4.28 0.40
N ILE A 89 17.68 5.53 0.02
CA ILE A 89 17.67 6.67 0.94
C ILE A 89 16.52 7.60 0.55
N ILE A 90 15.77 8.05 1.54
CA ILE A 90 14.68 9.02 1.40
C ILE A 90 15.16 10.33 2.03
N ASP A 91 15.07 11.43 1.28
CA ASP A 91 15.45 12.74 1.81
C ASP A 91 14.33 13.36 2.64
N GLU A 92 14.21 12.90 3.89
CA GLU A 92 13.25 13.38 4.88
C GLU A 92 13.93 13.50 6.25
N GLU A 93 13.61 14.57 6.98
CA GLU A 93 14.14 14.79 8.33
C GLU A 93 13.52 13.87 9.38
N GLN A 94 12.28 13.41 9.15
CA GLN A 94 11.59 12.56 10.10
C GLN A 94 12.27 11.17 10.12
N PRO A 95 12.79 10.71 11.28
CA PRO A 95 13.50 9.45 11.35
C PRO A 95 12.56 8.27 11.09
N ASN A 96 12.85 7.51 10.04
CA ASN A 96 12.12 6.32 9.69
C ASN A 96 13.00 5.33 8.91
N ALA A 97 12.68 4.04 9.02
CA ALA A 97 13.22 2.98 8.20
C ALA A 97 12.15 1.91 8.01
N PHE A 98 12.08 1.33 6.83
CA PHE A 98 11.14 0.25 6.56
C PHE A 98 11.68 -0.69 5.47
N ALA A 99 11.18 -1.90 5.47
CA ALA A 99 11.36 -2.82 4.35
C ALA A 99 10.05 -3.03 3.58
N THR A 100 10.17 -3.31 2.29
CA THR A 100 9.04 -3.65 1.41
C THR A 100 9.48 -4.69 0.38
N GLY A 101 8.52 -5.28 -0.32
CA GLY A 101 8.77 -6.30 -1.34
C GLY A 101 7.76 -7.43 -1.28
N ARG A 102 7.47 -8.00 -2.44
CA ARG A 102 6.52 -9.12 -2.59
C ARG A 102 7.04 -10.45 -2.05
N ASN A 103 8.36 -10.62 -2.00
CA ASN A 103 9.07 -11.78 -1.49
C ASN A 103 10.52 -11.37 -1.17
N PRO A 104 11.28 -12.22 -0.44
CA PRO A 104 12.68 -11.96 -0.12
C PRO A 104 13.55 -11.58 -1.32
N GLU A 105 13.34 -12.23 -2.47
CA GLU A 105 14.12 -12.02 -3.70
C GLU A 105 13.89 -10.65 -4.35
N HIS A 106 12.78 -9.99 -3.99
CA HIS A 106 12.41 -8.67 -4.49
C HIS A 106 12.30 -7.66 -3.34
N ALA A 107 13.00 -7.92 -2.23
CA ALA A 107 13.01 -7.03 -1.09
C ALA A 107 13.75 -5.71 -1.38
N ALA A 108 13.28 -4.65 -0.75
CA ALA A 108 13.90 -3.34 -0.71
C ALA A 108 13.87 -2.83 0.73
N VAL A 109 14.91 -2.13 1.12
CA VAL A 109 15.04 -1.45 2.42
C VAL A 109 15.23 0.03 2.14
N ALA A 110 14.48 0.87 2.83
CA ALA A 110 14.58 2.31 2.73
C ALA A 110 14.83 2.93 4.12
N VAL A 111 15.71 3.92 4.18
CA VAL A 111 16.01 4.70 5.39
C VAL A 111 15.91 6.19 5.07
N THR A 112 15.48 7.01 6.02
CA THR A 112 15.46 8.47 5.83
C THR A 112 16.80 9.12 6.18
N THR A 113 17.12 10.28 5.60
CA THR A 113 18.31 11.05 6.01
C THR A 113 18.23 11.44 7.49
N GLY A 114 17.02 11.64 8.03
CA GLY A 114 16.75 11.85 9.45
C GLY A 114 17.22 10.71 10.34
N ILE A 115 16.91 9.44 10.01
CA ILE A 115 17.30 8.30 10.87
C ILE A 115 18.81 8.11 10.89
N LEU A 116 19.47 8.32 9.73
CA LEU A 116 20.93 8.20 9.60
C LEU A 116 21.69 9.24 10.43
N ARG A 117 21.11 10.43 10.68
CA ARG A 117 21.73 11.47 11.50
C ARG A 117 21.55 11.25 13.00
N ILE A 118 20.47 10.58 13.41
CA ILE A 118 20.05 10.49 14.81
C ILE A 118 20.56 9.20 15.46
N LEU A 119 20.50 8.07 14.74
CA LEU A 119 20.87 6.78 15.30
C LEU A 119 22.36 6.48 15.13
N SER A 120 22.95 5.88 16.16
CA SER A 120 24.27 5.27 16.03
C SER A 120 24.23 4.06 15.08
N PRO A 121 25.38 3.64 14.52
CA PRO A 121 25.43 2.47 13.62
C PRO A 121 24.85 1.20 14.24
N SER A 122 25.06 0.95 15.54
CA SER A 122 24.50 -0.20 16.26
C SER A 122 22.99 -0.13 16.41
N GLU A 123 22.43 1.06 16.69
CA GLU A 123 20.98 1.23 16.80
C GLU A 123 20.31 1.07 15.44
N LEU A 124 20.92 1.65 14.40
CA LEU A 124 20.45 1.50 13.02
C LEU A 124 20.49 0.03 12.59
N GLN A 125 21.55 -0.71 12.89
CA GLN A 125 21.60 -2.15 12.65
C GLN A 125 20.46 -2.89 13.35
N GLY A 126 20.13 -2.53 14.59
CA GLY A 126 19.00 -3.10 15.32
C GLY A 126 17.65 -2.86 14.62
N VAL A 127 17.40 -1.64 14.16
CA VAL A 127 16.19 -1.28 13.40
C VAL A 127 16.14 -2.03 12.07
N LEU A 128 17.23 -2.03 11.30
CA LEU A 128 17.31 -2.74 10.02
C LEU A 128 17.16 -4.26 10.19
N ALA A 129 17.70 -4.83 11.26
CA ALA A 129 17.53 -6.25 11.57
C ALA A 129 16.06 -6.60 11.85
N HIS A 130 15.34 -5.72 12.57
CA HIS A 130 13.91 -5.86 12.80
C HIS A 130 13.12 -5.84 11.48
N GLU A 131 13.40 -4.87 10.61
CA GLU A 131 12.74 -4.75 9.31
C GLU A 131 13.04 -5.94 8.38
N LEU A 132 14.29 -6.41 8.34
CA LEU A 132 14.68 -7.60 7.58
C LEU A 132 14.06 -8.89 8.13
N ALA A 133 13.82 -8.98 9.43
CA ALA A 133 13.07 -10.09 10.01
C ALA A 133 11.63 -10.12 9.48
N HIS A 134 10.99 -8.97 9.27
CA HIS A 134 9.66 -8.90 8.64
C HIS A 134 9.68 -9.32 7.18
N VAL A 135 10.74 -8.98 6.43
CA VAL A 135 10.95 -9.48 5.05
C VAL A 135 11.05 -11.00 5.05
N ARG A 136 11.89 -11.56 5.93
CA ARG A 136 12.09 -13.01 6.05
C ARG A 136 10.80 -13.74 6.40
N ASN A 137 10.06 -13.20 7.36
CA ASN A 137 8.82 -13.81 7.84
C ASN A 137 7.63 -13.50 6.92
N ARG A 138 7.78 -12.60 5.93
CA ARG A 138 6.73 -12.14 5.00
C ARG A 138 5.55 -11.47 5.71
N ASP A 139 5.78 -10.85 6.87
CA ASP A 139 4.72 -10.22 7.67
C ASP A 139 4.40 -8.78 7.22
N ILE A 140 5.23 -8.19 6.36
CA ILE A 140 5.00 -6.87 5.73
C ILE A 140 3.66 -6.83 4.99
N LEU A 141 3.28 -7.95 4.35
CA LEU A 141 2.04 -8.05 3.59
C LEU A 141 0.79 -7.80 4.44
N VAL A 142 0.76 -8.18 5.72
CA VAL A 142 -0.45 -8.01 6.56
C VAL A 142 -0.70 -6.54 6.89
N GLY A 143 0.37 -5.78 7.18
CA GLY A 143 0.29 -4.36 7.50
C GLY A 143 -0.13 -3.50 6.31
N THR A 144 0.49 -3.70 5.13
CA THR A 144 0.14 -2.99 3.89
C THR A 144 -1.31 -3.23 3.49
N VAL A 145 -1.78 -4.45 3.74
CA VAL A 145 -3.14 -4.89 3.46
C VAL A 145 -4.18 -4.25 4.38
N ALA A 146 -3.91 -4.19 5.68
CA ALA A 146 -4.79 -3.53 6.63
C ALA A 146 -4.92 -2.03 6.31
N ALA A 147 -3.82 -1.39 5.94
CA ALA A 147 -3.82 0.00 5.48
C ALA A 147 -4.63 0.20 4.20
N THR A 148 -4.59 -0.76 3.26
CA THR A 148 -5.38 -0.69 2.01
C THR A 148 -6.88 -0.82 2.29
N ILE A 149 -7.31 -1.72 3.19
CA ILE A 149 -8.73 -1.80 3.60
C ILE A 149 -9.17 -0.50 4.27
N ALA A 150 -8.36 0.02 5.20
CA ALA A 150 -8.66 1.27 5.87
C ALA A 150 -8.83 2.41 4.85
N GLY A 151 -7.90 2.52 3.89
CA GLY A 151 -7.99 3.50 2.79
C GLY A 151 -9.22 3.32 1.91
N ALA A 152 -9.58 2.09 1.55
CA ALA A 152 -10.78 1.80 0.76
C ALA A 152 -12.07 2.18 1.50
N ILE A 153 -12.17 1.85 2.79
CA ILE A 153 -13.30 2.24 3.65
C ILE A 153 -13.37 3.77 3.74
N SER A 154 -12.25 4.45 4.00
CA SER A 154 -12.19 5.91 4.05
C SER A 154 -12.62 6.57 2.75
N TYR A 155 -12.16 6.03 1.61
CA TYR A 155 -12.54 6.53 0.28
C TYR A 155 -14.03 6.36 0.01
N LEU A 156 -14.60 5.19 0.35
CA LEU A 156 -16.04 4.94 0.22
C LEU A 156 -16.87 5.84 1.12
N ALA A 157 -16.44 6.05 2.37
CA ALA A 157 -17.09 6.99 3.29
C ALA A 157 -17.06 8.41 2.72
N GLN A 158 -15.93 8.83 2.16
CA GLN A 158 -15.76 10.15 1.55
C GLN A 158 -16.64 10.30 0.29
N MET A 159 -16.70 9.29 -0.57
CA MET A 159 -17.62 9.28 -1.72
C MET A 159 -19.09 9.37 -1.27
N ALA A 160 -19.49 8.62 -0.25
CA ALA A 160 -20.85 8.67 0.29
C ALA A 160 -21.18 10.05 0.86
N GLN A 161 -20.23 10.68 1.58
CA GLN A 161 -20.37 12.07 2.05
C GLN A 161 -20.58 13.04 0.89
N TRP A 162 -19.76 12.97 -0.16
CA TRP A 162 -19.90 13.83 -1.34
C TRP A 162 -21.19 13.57 -2.11
N ALA A 163 -21.62 12.31 -2.25
CA ALA A 163 -22.88 11.95 -2.89
C ALA A 163 -24.09 12.47 -2.10
N MET A 164 -24.05 12.50 -0.75
CA MET A 164 -25.10 13.13 0.05
C MET A 164 -25.12 14.66 -0.09
N ILE A 165 -23.94 15.29 -0.17
CA ILE A 165 -23.81 16.75 -0.32
C ILE A 165 -24.29 17.21 -1.72
N PHE A 166 -23.96 16.46 -2.77
CA PHE A 166 -24.26 16.85 -4.16
C PHE A 166 -25.49 16.17 -4.76
N GLY A 167 -25.96 15.05 -4.20
CA GLY A 167 -27.13 14.31 -4.66
C GLY A 167 -28.47 14.77 -4.04
N GLY A 168 -28.43 15.68 -3.07
CA GLY A 168 -29.62 16.18 -2.37
C GLY A 168 -30.37 17.34 -3.03
N ARG A 169 -30.13 17.66 -4.32
CA ARG A 169 -30.70 18.87 -4.96
C ARG A 169 -31.43 18.61 -6.28
N SER A 170 -32.28 17.58 -6.33
CA SER A 170 -33.19 17.40 -7.46
C SER A 170 -34.51 16.74 -7.03
N SER A 171 -35.44 17.55 -6.54
CA SER A 171 -36.89 17.44 -6.75
C SER A 171 -37.58 18.49 -5.89
N ASP A 172 -37.75 19.69 -6.43
CA ASP A 172 -38.91 20.52 -6.14
C ASP A 172 -39.09 21.44 -7.36
N GLU A 173 -40.36 21.66 -7.71
CA GLU A 173 -40.88 22.48 -8.83
C GLU A 173 -41.09 21.72 -10.16
N ASP A 174 -42.25 21.05 -10.26
CA ASP A 174 -43.23 21.33 -11.34
C ASP A 174 -44.51 20.47 -11.19
N GLU A 175 -45.48 20.96 -10.41
CA GLU A 175 -46.91 20.68 -10.58
C GLU A 175 -47.63 22.00 -10.29
N GLY A 176 -48.41 22.63 -11.17
CA GLY A 176 -49.10 22.16 -12.36
C GLY A 176 -50.35 23.04 -12.42
N GLY A 177 -50.33 24.04 -13.31
CA GLY A 177 -51.41 25.01 -13.45
C GLY A 177 -52.75 24.35 -13.81
N GLY A 178 -53.80 24.69 -13.07
CA GLY A 178 -55.17 24.29 -13.37
C GLY A 178 -56.12 25.48 -13.24
N HIS A 179 -56.50 26.08 -14.38
CA HIS A 179 -57.66 26.97 -14.47
C HIS A 179 -58.93 26.12 -14.66
N PRO A 180 -60.00 26.34 -13.89
CA PRO A 180 -61.32 25.84 -14.25
C PRO A 180 -62.03 26.85 -15.18
N ILE A 181 -62.79 26.31 -16.12
CA ILE A 181 -63.71 26.99 -17.04
C ILE A 181 -64.89 27.65 -16.32
#